data_AF-A0A084QXQ8-F1
#
_entry.id   AF-A0A084QXQ8-F1
#
_cell.length_a   1.000
_cell.length_b   1.000
_cell.length_c   1.000
_cell.angle_alpha   90.00
_cell.angle_beta   90.00
_cell.angle_gamma   90.00
#
_symmetry.space_group_name_H-M   'P 1'
#
loop_
_entity.id
_entity.type
_entity.pdbx_description
1 polymer ?
#
loop_
_entity_poly.entity_id
_entity_poly.type
_entity_poly.pdbx_seq_one_letter_code
_entity_poly.pdbx_strand_id
1 'polypeptide(L)'
;MAEQDPTAPKAVGLPGCNVSSPAVQTVEWWMIIDKKNKLQLHPLELLSLDTGTTVMSKLKAKYELTKQCQRWWNSAPVIEEVTVSPYCVGDAEVQDYPREVLIESSKPHPVLTKAFQRPGVLRSTARFLALNSAFAVGHGADRAGGPHNAIYVKVGAHLPILYVAFAIVLLVAVVAGILVGFLSGTAAIGLATTSTVVGLFGVVNAFLFWASSPNIPNISQRNPTIFIVFISIHHTSPISKFSDARQLRRAVFGTSAWQTR
;
A
#
# COMPACT_ATOMS: atom_id res chain seq x y z
N MET A 1 -31.80 11.80 84.88
CA MET A 1 -32.94 11.53 83.99
C MET A 1 -32.66 12.29 82.71
N ALA A 2 -32.22 11.61 81.66
CA ALA A 2 -31.87 12.21 80.38
C ALA A 2 -33.01 11.94 79.39
N GLU A 3 -33.58 13.02 78.88
CA GLU A 3 -34.69 13.07 77.94
C GLU A 3 -34.19 12.71 76.55
N GLN A 4 -34.72 11.64 75.97
CA GLN A 4 -34.27 11.05 74.72
C GLN A 4 -35.14 11.61 73.58
N ASP A 5 -34.56 12.50 72.78
CA ASP A 5 -35.18 13.15 71.61
C ASP A 5 -35.48 12.12 70.49
N PRO A 6 -36.75 11.89 70.11
CA PRO A 6 -37.16 10.85 69.17
C PRO A 6 -37.16 11.29 67.70
N THR A 7 -36.49 12.38 67.33
CA THR A 7 -36.65 13.02 66.00
C THR A 7 -35.45 12.82 65.06
N ALA A 8 -34.97 11.57 64.90
CA ALA A 8 -33.98 11.24 63.87
C ALA A 8 -34.69 10.61 62.64
N PRO A 9 -34.61 11.22 61.44
CA PRO A 9 -35.20 10.65 60.24
C PRO A 9 -34.50 9.34 59.88
N LYS A 10 -35.31 8.28 59.77
CA LYS A 10 -34.91 6.93 59.36
C LYS A 10 -34.34 7.00 57.94
N ALA A 11 -33.02 6.86 57.80
CA ALA A 11 -32.35 6.82 56.51
C ALA A 11 -32.91 5.66 55.67
N VAL A 12 -33.73 6.00 54.67
CA VAL A 12 -34.21 5.04 53.67
C VAL A 12 -33.00 4.64 52.84
N GLY A 13 -32.48 3.44 53.09
CA GLY A 13 -31.39 2.85 52.32
C GLY A 13 -31.81 2.77 50.85
N LEU A 14 -31.17 3.58 50.01
CA LEU A 14 -31.33 3.48 48.57
C LEU A 14 -30.90 2.06 48.14
N PRO A 15 -31.68 1.37 47.29
CA PRO A 15 -31.30 0.06 46.78
C PRO A 15 -29.94 0.19 46.11
N GLY A 16 -28.95 -0.53 46.65
CA GLY A 16 -27.60 -0.54 46.14
C GLY A 16 -27.62 -0.95 44.67
N CYS A 17 -27.35 0.00 43.78
CA CYS A 17 -27.03 -0.32 42.39
C CYS A 17 -25.74 -1.14 42.42
N ASN A 18 -25.88 -2.47 42.38
CA ASN A 18 -24.78 -3.37 42.03
C ASN A 18 -24.42 -3.07 40.58
N VAL A 19 -23.55 -2.07 40.38
CA VAL A 19 -22.93 -1.79 39.09
C VAL A 19 -22.00 -2.96 38.82
N SER A 20 -22.52 -4.00 38.17
CA SER A 20 -21.73 -5.09 37.63
C SER A 20 -20.72 -4.47 36.66
N SER A 21 -19.45 -4.45 37.07
CA SER A 21 -18.36 -3.98 36.21
C SER A 21 -18.44 -4.70 34.87
N PRO A 22 -18.45 -3.99 33.73
CA PRO A 22 -18.59 -4.62 32.44
C PRO A 22 -17.46 -5.62 32.25
N ALA A 23 -17.81 -6.88 32.00
CA ALA A 23 -16.83 -7.93 31.77
C ALA A 23 -15.92 -7.52 30.61
N VAL A 24 -14.60 -7.49 30.85
CA VAL A 24 -13.61 -7.17 29.83
C VAL A 24 -13.58 -8.33 28.85
N GLN A 25 -14.20 -8.14 27.68
CA GLN A 25 -14.18 -9.12 26.61
C GLN A 25 -12.92 -8.95 25.76
N THR A 26 -12.26 -10.06 25.43
CA THR A 26 -11.17 -10.10 24.44
C THR A 26 -11.78 -10.29 23.05
N VAL A 27 -11.33 -9.47 22.10
CA VAL A 27 -11.73 -9.51 20.69
C VAL A 27 -10.48 -9.81 19.87
N GLU A 28 -10.55 -10.84 19.03
CA GLU A 28 -9.45 -11.17 18.12
C GLU A 28 -9.67 -10.51 16.76
N TRP A 29 -8.64 -9.85 16.25
CA TRP A 29 -8.57 -9.32 14.89
C TRP A 29 -7.61 -10.13 14.04
N TRP A 30 -7.95 -10.31 12.77
CA TRP A 30 -7.04 -10.93 11.81
C TRP A 30 -6.23 -9.88 11.06
N MET A 31 -4.92 -10.01 11.16
CA MET A 31 -3.94 -9.18 10.48
C MET A 31 -3.18 -10.00 9.45
N ILE A 32 -3.17 -9.58 8.20
CA ILE A 32 -2.40 -10.21 7.13
C ILE A 32 -1.16 -9.39 6.87
N ILE A 33 -0.02 -10.07 6.80
CA ILE A 33 1.29 -9.47 6.52
C ILE A 33 1.93 -10.23 5.36
N ASP A 34 2.52 -9.49 4.43
CA ASP A 34 3.34 -10.08 3.38
C ASP A 34 4.75 -10.39 3.93
N LYS A 35 5.12 -11.67 3.95
CA LYS A 35 6.43 -12.14 4.37
C LYS A 35 6.99 -13.10 3.33
N LYS A 36 8.07 -12.70 2.67
CA LYS A 36 8.75 -13.52 1.63
C LYS A 36 7.77 -14.02 0.56
N ASN A 37 6.91 -13.14 0.05
CA ASN A 37 5.90 -13.45 -0.96
C ASN A 37 4.80 -14.41 -0.49
N LYS A 38 4.67 -14.61 0.83
CA LYS A 38 3.60 -15.39 1.45
C LYS A 38 2.76 -14.46 2.29
N LEU A 39 1.45 -14.53 2.08
CA LEU A 39 0.47 -13.79 2.87
C LEU A 39 0.20 -14.60 4.13
N GLN A 40 0.72 -14.12 5.26
CA GLN A 40 0.61 -14.80 6.54
C GLN A 40 -0.45 -14.12 7.40
N LEU A 41 -1.36 -14.93 7.94
CA LEU A 41 -2.37 -14.52 8.88
C LEU A 41 -1.80 -14.51 10.30
N HIS A 42 -1.96 -13.40 10.99
CA HIS A 42 -1.54 -13.20 12.37
C HIS A 42 -2.73 -12.76 13.22
N PRO A 43 -3.04 -13.48 14.30
CA PRO A 43 -4.04 -13.05 15.25
C PRO A 43 -3.52 -11.84 16.06
N LEU A 44 -4.40 -10.88 16.28
CA LEU A 44 -4.17 -9.71 17.10
C LEU A 44 -5.24 -9.66 18.20
N GLU A 45 -4.83 -9.96 19.42
CA GLU A 45 -5.70 -9.88 20.60
C GLU A 45 -5.88 -8.43 21.05
N LEU A 46 -7.14 -8.00 21.10
CA LEU A 46 -7.56 -6.68 21.52
C LEU A 46 -8.52 -6.81 22.69
N LEU A 47 -8.52 -5.82 23.59
CA LEU A 47 -9.50 -5.76 24.67
C LEU A 47 -10.66 -4.86 24.21
N SER A 48 -11.89 -5.20 24.57
CA SER A 48 -13.09 -4.39 24.28
C SER A 48 -12.99 -2.93 24.76
N LEU A 49 -12.15 -2.68 25.76
CA LEU A 49 -11.85 -1.33 26.30
C LEU A 49 -10.71 -0.61 25.57
N ASP A 50 -10.03 -1.27 24.61
CA ASP A 50 -8.94 -0.65 23.86
C ASP A 50 -9.46 0.51 23.00
N THR A 51 -8.85 1.66 23.19
CA THR A 51 -9.10 2.84 22.35
C THR A 51 -8.49 2.67 20.97
N GLY A 52 -8.96 3.42 19.98
CA GLY A 52 -8.38 3.38 18.63
C GLY A 52 -6.86 3.62 18.59
N THR A 53 -6.34 4.49 19.45
CA THR A 53 -4.89 4.72 19.56
C THR A 53 -4.14 3.50 20.08
N THR A 54 -4.71 2.81 21.07
CA THR A 54 -4.15 1.57 21.64
C THR A 54 -4.18 0.45 20.61
N VAL A 55 -5.31 0.27 19.90
CA VAL A 55 -5.45 -0.72 18.83
C VAL A 55 -4.42 -0.50 17.73
N MET A 56 -4.28 0.73 17.23
CA MET A 56 -3.28 1.04 16.20
C MET A 56 -1.85 0.85 16.70
N SER A 57 -1.57 1.16 17.97
CA SER A 57 -0.24 0.96 18.56
C SER A 57 0.10 -0.53 18.69
N LYS A 58 -0.86 -1.37 19.13
CA LYS A 58 -0.71 -2.84 19.17
C LYS A 58 -0.52 -3.42 17.77
N LEU A 59 -1.33 -2.99 16.80
CA LEU A 59 -1.22 -3.39 15.40
C LEU A 59 0.16 -3.04 14.83
N LYS A 60 0.65 -1.82 15.12
CA LYS A 60 1.97 -1.35 14.68
C LYS A 60 3.10 -2.13 15.35
N ALA A 61 3.01 -2.40 16.65
CA ALA A 61 3.98 -3.22 17.36
C ALA A 61 4.05 -4.63 16.76
N LYS A 62 2.90 -5.27 16.50
CA LYS A 62 2.84 -6.60 15.85
C LYS A 62 3.44 -6.56 14.44
N TYR A 63 3.13 -5.54 13.65
CA TYR A 63 3.70 -5.34 12.32
C TYR A 63 5.23 -5.24 12.34
N GLU A 64 5.79 -4.38 13.22
CA GLU A 64 7.24 -4.18 13.30
C GLU A 64 7.98 -5.45 13.80
N LEU A 65 7.35 -6.25 14.67
CA LEU A 65 7.90 -7.54 15.11
C LEU A 65 7.95 -8.57 13.98
N THR A 66 6.93 -8.60 13.11
CA THR A 66 6.87 -9.56 12.01
C THR A 66 7.73 -9.15 10.81
N LYS A 67 8.02 -7.85 10.65
CA LYS A 67 8.78 -7.31 9.52
C LYS A 67 10.24 -7.75 9.58
N GLN A 68 10.62 -8.69 8.71
CA GLN A 68 12.02 -9.06 8.49
C GLN A 68 12.75 -7.93 7.75
N CYS A 69 13.40 -7.02 8.49
CA CYS A 69 14.53 -6.13 8.17
C CYS A 69 14.66 -5.43 6.79
N GLN A 70 13.73 -5.59 5.84
CA GLN A 70 13.69 -4.85 4.59
C GLN A 70 13.03 -3.49 4.86
N ARG A 71 13.72 -2.72 5.69
CA ARG A 71 13.52 -1.29 5.85
C ARG A 71 14.14 -0.64 4.63
N TRP A 72 13.54 -0.82 3.45
CA TRP A 72 13.89 0.00 2.30
C TRP A 72 13.48 1.43 2.65
N TRP A 73 14.35 2.40 2.38
CA TRP A 73 14.42 3.64 3.15
C TRP A 73 13.20 4.55 3.05
N ASN A 74 12.19 4.21 2.24
CA ASN A 74 11.04 5.09 2.03
C ASN A 74 9.72 4.34 1.76
N SER A 75 9.47 3.26 2.47
CA SER A 75 8.20 2.54 2.30
C SER A 75 7.25 2.85 3.46
N ALA A 76 6.10 3.44 3.15
CA ALA A 76 5.06 3.68 4.14
C ALA A 76 4.08 2.50 4.18
N PRO A 77 3.72 2.02 5.38
CA PRO A 77 2.67 1.02 5.50
C PRO A 77 1.31 1.62 5.10
N VAL A 78 0.55 0.85 4.35
CA VAL A 78 -0.81 1.13 3.89
C VAL A 78 -1.70 0.02 4.42
N ILE A 79 -2.82 0.41 5.04
CA ILE A 79 -3.83 -0.54 5.51
C ILE A 79 -4.88 -0.70 4.41
N GLU A 80 -5.11 -1.94 4.02
CA GLU A 80 -6.20 -2.35 3.15
C GLU A 80 -7.14 -3.27 3.94
N GLU A 81 -8.45 -3.10 3.75
CA GLU A 81 -9.44 -4.10 4.15
C GLU A 81 -9.47 -5.17 3.07
N VAL A 82 -9.32 -6.43 3.48
CA VAL A 82 -9.28 -7.55 2.56
C VAL A 82 -10.31 -8.61 2.94
N THR A 83 -10.91 -9.21 1.92
CA THR A 83 -11.75 -10.40 2.10
C THR A 83 -10.90 -11.64 1.88
N VAL A 84 -10.77 -12.45 2.93
CA VAL A 84 -10.03 -13.72 2.91
C VAL A 84 -10.90 -14.79 2.27
N SER A 85 -10.30 -15.60 1.40
CA SER A 85 -11.01 -16.68 0.73
C SER A 85 -11.50 -17.73 1.73
N PRO A 86 -12.76 -18.21 1.65
CA PRO A 86 -13.31 -19.18 2.58
C PRO A 86 -12.55 -20.51 2.53
N TYR A 87 -11.90 -20.82 1.40
CA TYR A 87 -11.05 -21.99 1.22
C TYR A 87 -9.82 -22.02 2.14
N CYS A 88 -9.40 -20.87 2.68
CA CYS A 88 -8.29 -20.78 3.64
C CYS A 88 -8.76 -20.82 5.10
N VAL A 89 -10.06 -20.62 5.35
CA VAL A 89 -10.61 -20.43 6.70
C VAL A 89 -11.22 -21.72 7.26
N GLY A 90 -11.87 -22.54 6.43
CA GLY A 90 -12.59 -23.74 6.87
C GLY A 90 -11.73 -24.84 7.50
N ASP A 91 -10.46 -24.96 7.08
CA ASP A 91 -9.47 -25.89 7.63
C ASP A 91 -8.29 -25.14 8.29
N ALA A 92 -8.50 -23.88 8.70
CA ALA A 92 -7.44 -23.06 9.25
C ALA A 92 -6.81 -23.70 10.52
N GLU A 93 -7.58 -24.51 11.27
CA GLU A 93 -7.05 -25.28 12.41
C GLU A 93 -6.12 -26.43 12.02
N VAL A 94 -6.19 -26.92 10.77
CA VAL A 94 -5.33 -27.99 10.24
C VAL A 94 -3.98 -27.43 9.76
N GLN A 95 -3.89 -26.13 9.46
CA GLN A 95 -2.64 -25.51 9.05
C GLN A 95 -1.76 -25.13 10.24
N ASP A 96 -0.51 -25.59 10.21
CA ASP A 96 0.53 -25.15 11.13
C ASP A 96 0.78 -23.63 11.00
N TYR A 97 0.98 -22.98 12.14
CA TYR A 97 1.28 -21.55 12.18
C TYR A 97 2.70 -21.25 11.64
N PRO A 98 2.90 -20.21 10.81
CA PRO A 98 1.93 -19.19 10.37
C PRO A 98 1.04 -19.63 9.19
N ARG A 99 -0.26 -19.34 9.30
CA ARG A 99 -1.27 -19.73 8.30
C ARG A 99 -1.15 -18.90 7.03
N GLU A 100 -1.14 -19.56 5.88
CA GLU A 100 -1.10 -18.91 4.58
C GLU A 100 -2.52 -18.66 4.06
N VAL A 101 -2.79 -17.44 3.59
CA VAL A 101 -4.14 -17.04 3.17
C VAL A 101 -4.16 -16.48 1.76
N LEU A 102 -5.27 -16.72 1.06
CA LEU A 102 -5.58 -16.12 -0.23
C LEU A 102 -6.53 -14.94 -0.02
N ILE A 103 -6.24 -13.83 -0.69
CA ILE A 103 -7.06 -12.62 -0.67
C ILE A 103 -7.91 -12.61 -1.95
N GLU A 104 -9.23 -12.53 -1.80
CA GLU A 104 -10.17 -12.46 -2.92
C GLU A 104 -10.37 -11.03 -3.40
N SER A 105 -10.47 -10.10 -2.46
CA SER A 105 -10.63 -8.68 -2.75
C SER A 105 -9.85 -7.82 -1.75
N SER A 106 -9.38 -6.68 -2.22
CA SER A 106 -8.70 -5.69 -1.40
C SER A 106 -9.22 -4.29 -1.68
N LYS A 107 -9.50 -3.53 -0.61
CA LYS A 107 -9.95 -2.14 -0.65
C LYS A 107 -9.05 -1.28 0.24
N PRO A 108 -8.41 -0.22 -0.29
CA PRO A 108 -7.62 0.69 0.53
C PRO A 108 -8.45 1.38 1.62
N HIS A 109 -7.92 1.44 2.84
CA HIS A 109 -8.57 2.11 3.95
C HIS A 109 -7.77 3.36 4.36
N PRO A 110 -8.03 4.54 3.77
CA PRO A 110 -7.19 5.72 3.94
C PRO A 110 -7.20 6.27 5.37
N VAL A 111 -8.33 6.16 6.08
CA VAL A 111 -8.45 6.59 7.49
C VAL A 111 -7.59 5.72 8.41
N LEU A 112 -7.74 4.39 8.36
CA LEU A 112 -6.91 3.45 9.11
C LEU A 112 -5.44 3.55 8.71
N THR A 113 -5.13 3.78 7.44
CA THR A 113 -3.76 4.02 6.97
C THR A 113 -3.13 5.24 7.67
N LYS A 114 -3.82 6.38 7.68
CA LYS A 114 -3.33 7.58 8.39
C LYS A 114 -3.22 7.34 9.90
N ALA A 115 -4.19 6.65 10.48
CA ALA A 115 -4.18 6.29 11.89
C ALA A 115 -3.02 5.35 12.26
N PHE A 116 -2.69 4.39 11.40
CA PHE A 116 -1.58 3.48 11.60
C PHE A 116 -0.23 4.19 11.55
N GLN A 117 -0.08 5.11 10.60
CA GLN A 117 1.12 5.96 10.49
C GLN A 117 1.24 6.91 11.69
N ARG A 118 0.12 7.47 12.16
CA ARG A 118 0.04 8.41 13.27
C ARG A 118 -1.08 8.01 14.25
N PRO A 119 -0.81 7.10 15.20
CA PRO A 119 -1.83 6.58 16.12
C PRO A 119 -2.60 7.66 16.88
N GLY A 120 -1.95 8.77 17.24
CA GLY A 120 -2.59 9.89 17.94
C GLY A 120 -3.65 10.67 17.15
N VAL A 121 -3.82 10.40 15.84
CA VAL A 121 -4.87 11.04 15.03
C VAL A 121 -6.25 10.48 15.34
N LEU A 122 -6.34 9.22 15.78
CA LEU A 122 -7.60 8.68 16.26
C LEU A 122 -7.89 9.31 17.62
N ARG A 123 -8.98 10.09 17.71
CA ARG A 123 -9.51 10.48 19.02
C ARG A 123 -9.78 9.21 19.81
N SER A 124 -9.51 9.25 21.12
CA SER A 124 -9.85 8.16 22.05
C SER A 124 -11.36 7.92 21.99
N THR A 125 -11.74 6.99 21.11
CA THR A 125 -13.14 6.65 20.86
C THR A 125 -13.30 5.26 21.42
N ALA A 126 -13.95 5.13 22.58
CA ALA A 126 -14.19 3.84 23.23
C ALA A 126 -15.00 2.87 22.35
N ARG A 127 -15.68 3.38 21.31
CA ARG A 127 -16.44 2.60 20.33
C ARG A 127 -15.63 2.21 19.08
N PHE A 128 -14.31 2.39 19.07
CA PHE A 128 -13.49 2.13 17.89
C PHE A 128 -13.64 0.67 17.39
N LEU A 129 -13.60 -0.31 18.31
CA LEU A 129 -13.79 -1.72 17.96
C LEU A 129 -15.20 -2.01 17.43
N ALA A 130 -16.22 -1.41 18.03
CA ALA A 130 -17.60 -1.57 17.59
C ALA A 130 -17.83 -1.01 16.18
N LEU A 131 -17.19 0.10 15.82
CA LEU A 131 -17.24 0.69 14.48
C LEU A 131 -16.49 -0.14 13.43
N ASN A 132 -15.57 -1.00 13.86
CA ASN A 132 -14.72 -1.84 13.01
C ASN A 132 -14.95 -3.33 13.30
N SER A 133 -16.18 -3.70 13.67
CA SER A 133 -16.55 -5.08 14.02
C SER A 133 -16.44 -6.06 12.85
N ALA A 134 -16.30 -5.54 11.62
CA ALA A 134 -16.05 -6.35 10.43
C ALA A 134 -14.73 -7.15 10.52
N PHE A 135 -13.72 -6.63 11.24
CA PHE A 135 -12.44 -7.33 11.43
C PHE A 135 -12.43 -8.28 12.63
N ALA A 136 -13.48 -8.24 13.45
CA ALA A 136 -13.57 -9.07 14.64
C ALA A 136 -13.95 -10.51 14.27
N VAL A 137 -13.14 -11.45 14.74
CA VAL A 137 -13.41 -12.89 14.62
C VAL A 137 -14.49 -13.23 15.64
N GLY A 138 -15.71 -13.46 15.14
CA GLY A 138 -16.82 -13.85 16.00
C GLY A 138 -16.54 -15.21 16.63
N HIS A 139 -16.60 -15.31 17.96
CA HIS A 139 -16.42 -16.55 18.72
C HIS A 139 -17.66 -17.48 18.68
N GLY A 140 -18.35 -17.55 17.53
CA GLY A 140 -19.61 -18.28 17.39
C GLY A 140 -19.57 -19.31 16.27
N ALA A 141 -20.14 -20.50 16.53
CA ALA A 141 -20.30 -21.60 15.57
C ALA A 141 -21.08 -21.20 14.30
N ASP A 142 -21.83 -20.10 14.33
CA ASP A 142 -22.69 -19.64 13.23
C ASP A 142 -21.97 -18.97 12.05
N ARG A 143 -20.63 -18.84 12.07
CA ARG A 143 -19.88 -18.18 10.99
C ARG A 143 -19.09 -19.11 10.07
N ALA A 144 -19.30 -20.42 10.15
CA ALA A 144 -18.53 -21.46 9.47
C ALA A 144 -18.52 -21.43 7.92
N GLY A 145 -19.10 -20.42 7.25
CA GLY A 145 -19.08 -20.34 5.78
C GLY A 145 -19.07 -18.93 5.18
N GLY A 146 -18.92 -17.89 5.99
CA GLY A 146 -18.93 -16.51 5.49
C GLY A 146 -17.57 -16.02 4.97
N PRO A 147 -17.54 -15.06 4.03
CA PRO A 147 -16.32 -14.31 3.74
C PRO A 147 -15.83 -13.60 5.01
N HIS A 148 -14.54 -13.74 5.33
CA HIS A 148 -13.94 -13.12 6.52
C HIS A 148 -13.16 -11.87 6.12
N ASN A 149 -13.45 -10.74 6.75
CA ASN A 149 -12.69 -9.52 6.53
C ASN A 149 -11.48 -9.49 7.48
N ALA A 150 -10.32 -9.15 6.92
CA ALA A 150 -9.08 -9.01 7.66
C ALA A 150 -8.40 -7.68 7.32
N ILE A 151 -7.45 -7.29 8.15
CA ILE A 151 -6.63 -6.10 7.95
C ILE A 151 -5.35 -6.53 7.26
N TYR A 152 -5.16 -6.13 6.01
CA TYR A 152 -3.91 -6.33 5.30
C TYR A 152 -3.01 -5.11 5.45
N VAL A 153 -1.81 -5.31 6.01
CA VAL A 153 -0.80 -4.25 6.11
C VAL A 153 0.21 -4.43 5.00
N LYS A 154 0.02 -3.64 3.94
CA LYS A 154 0.87 -3.64 2.75
C LYS A 154 1.93 -2.56 2.84
N VAL A 155 3.08 -2.81 2.22
CA VAL A 155 4.10 -1.79 2.02
C VAL A 155 3.83 -1.05 0.71
N GLY A 156 3.46 0.23 0.80
CA GLY A 156 3.27 1.09 -0.37
C GLY A 156 4.60 1.66 -0.84
N ALA A 157 4.92 1.47 -2.12
CA ALA A 157 5.99 2.24 -2.75
C ALA A 157 5.52 3.67 -2.97
N HIS A 158 6.28 4.65 -2.46
CA HIS A 158 6.00 6.05 -2.74
C HIS A 158 6.40 6.37 -4.19
N LEU A 159 5.41 6.40 -5.09
CA LEU A 159 5.54 6.90 -6.47
C LEU A 159 6.36 8.20 -6.61
N PRO A 160 6.20 9.25 -5.77
CA PRO A 160 7.02 10.46 -5.91
C PRO A 160 8.52 10.21 -5.84
N ILE A 161 8.96 9.21 -5.08
CA ILE A 161 10.39 8.91 -4.91
C ILE A 161 10.93 8.22 -6.16
N LEU A 162 10.13 7.35 -6.79
CA LEU A 162 10.47 6.80 -8.09
C LEU A 162 10.65 7.91 -9.13
N TYR A 163 9.77 8.91 -9.14
CA TYR A 163 9.89 10.07 -10.02
C TYR A 163 11.15 10.91 -9.74
N VAL A 164 11.48 11.16 -8.47
CA VAL A 164 12.70 11.89 -8.09
C VAL A 164 13.95 11.11 -8.50
N ALA A 165 14.00 9.81 -8.23
CA ALA A 165 15.11 8.96 -8.64
C ALA A 165 15.26 8.93 -10.17
N PHE A 166 14.15 8.83 -10.90
CA PHE A 166 14.14 8.91 -12.36
C PHE A 166 14.65 10.25 -12.88
N ALA A 167 14.22 11.37 -12.27
CA ALA A 167 14.67 12.70 -12.63
C ALA A 167 16.18 12.90 -12.41
N ILE A 168 16.73 12.37 -11.31
CA ILE A 168 18.17 12.41 -11.03
C ILE A 168 18.94 11.63 -12.10
N VAL A 169 18.48 10.44 -12.46
CA VAL A 169 19.14 9.63 -13.51
C VAL A 169 19.07 10.30 -14.87
N LEU A 170 17.92 10.90 -15.20
CA LEU A 170 17.77 11.67 -16.43
C LEU A 170 18.76 12.85 -16.47
N LEU A 171 18.90 13.59 -15.37
CA LEU A 171 19.85 14.70 -15.25
C LEU A 171 21.30 14.21 -15.48
N VAL A 172 21.70 13.11 -14.82
CA VAL A 172 23.04 12.52 -14.97
C VAL A 172 23.29 12.06 -16.41
N ALA A 173 22.31 11.42 -17.04
CA ALA A 173 22.39 10.99 -18.43
C ALA A 173 22.59 12.18 -19.38
N VAL A 174 21.85 13.28 -19.18
CA VAL A 174 21.98 14.52 -19.97
C VAL A 174 23.37 15.13 -19.82
N VAL A 175 23.86 15.27 -18.59
CA VAL A 175 25.21 15.81 -18.33
C VAL A 175 26.29 14.95 -18.99
N ALA A 176 26.19 13.62 -18.88
CA ALA A 176 27.11 12.69 -19.51
C ALA A 176 27.10 12.82 -21.04
N GLY A 177 25.92 12.90 -21.66
CA GLY A 177 25.82 13.07 -23.11
C GLY A 177 26.32 14.41 -23.61
N ILE A 178 26.13 15.50 -22.86
CA ILE A 178 26.72 16.80 -23.18
C ILE A 178 28.25 16.71 -23.16
N LEU A 179 28.83 16.09 -22.13
CA LEU A 179 30.28 15.91 -22.02
C LEU A 179 30.83 15.07 -23.19
N VAL A 180 30.20 13.93 -23.49
CA VAL A 180 30.63 13.07 -24.61
C VAL A 180 30.48 13.78 -25.94
N GLY A 181 29.38 14.50 -26.16
CA GLY A 181 29.15 15.26 -27.39
C GLY A 181 30.16 16.38 -27.60
N PHE A 182 30.52 17.08 -26.53
CA PHE A 182 31.57 18.11 -26.54
C PHE A 182 32.94 17.51 -26.87
N LEU A 183 33.33 16.44 -26.20
CA LEU A 183 34.62 15.76 -26.42
C LEU A 183 34.73 15.13 -27.82
N SER A 184 33.61 14.66 -28.37
CA SER A 184 33.58 13.99 -29.69
C SER A 184 33.34 14.95 -30.85
N GLY A 185 33.16 16.26 -30.58
CA GLY A 185 32.85 17.28 -31.59
C GLY A 185 31.55 17.05 -32.36
N THR A 186 30.68 16.13 -31.90
CA THR A 186 29.47 15.71 -32.63
C THR A 186 28.30 15.51 -31.66
N ALA A 187 27.22 16.26 -31.89
CA ALA A 187 26.00 16.17 -31.08
C ALA A 187 25.32 14.78 -31.19
N ALA A 188 25.49 14.10 -32.32
CA ALA A 188 24.91 12.77 -32.56
C ALA A 188 25.40 11.73 -31.55
N ILE A 189 26.71 11.73 -31.22
CA ILE A 189 27.29 10.80 -30.24
C ILE A 189 26.80 11.14 -28.83
N GLY A 190 26.68 12.43 -28.51
CA GLY A 190 26.08 12.88 -27.24
C GLY A 190 24.63 12.40 -27.07
N LEU A 191 23.79 12.56 -28.09
CA LEU A 191 22.40 12.08 -28.06
C LEU A 191 22.33 10.56 -27.95
N ALA A 192 23.14 9.83 -28.72
CA ALA A 192 23.20 8.38 -28.64
C ALA A 192 23.53 7.91 -27.21
N THR A 193 24.56 8.50 -26.59
CA THR A 193 24.94 8.15 -25.21
C THR A 193 23.86 8.46 -24.19
N THR A 194 23.17 9.61 -24.26
CA THR A 194 22.03 9.89 -23.35
C THR A 194 20.95 8.81 -23.46
N SER A 195 20.59 8.43 -24.69
CA SER A 195 19.54 7.44 -24.94
C SER A 195 19.93 6.04 -24.43
N THR A 196 21.19 5.65 -24.58
CA THR A 196 21.71 4.37 -24.09
C THR A 196 21.65 4.29 -22.57
N VAL A 197 22.07 5.35 -21.86
CA VAL A 197 22.06 5.38 -20.38
C VAL A 197 20.63 5.29 -19.84
N VAL A 198 19.70 6.08 -20.40
CA VAL A 198 18.29 6.05 -20.01
C VAL A 198 17.67 4.67 -20.31
N GLY A 199 17.97 4.10 -21.47
CA GLY A 199 17.51 2.76 -21.85
C GLY A 199 18.01 1.67 -20.89
N LEU A 200 19.30 1.67 -20.57
CA LEU A 200 19.89 0.72 -19.62
C LEU A 200 19.25 0.83 -18.24
N PHE A 201 19.04 2.05 -17.76
CA PHE A 201 18.34 2.27 -16.50
C PHE A 201 16.90 1.77 -16.54
N GLY A 202 16.19 1.98 -17.65
CA GLY A 202 14.85 1.43 -17.86
C GLY A 202 14.82 -0.10 -17.76
N VAL A 203 15.77 -0.79 -18.39
CA VAL A 203 15.90 -2.26 -18.31
C VAL A 203 16.19 -2.73 -16.90
N VAL A 204 17.13 -2.09 -16.20
CA VAL A 204 17.47 -2.44 -14.80
C VAL A 204 16.26 -2.24 -13.88
N ASN A 205 15.51 -1.15 -14.02
CA ASN A 205 14.31 -0.93 -13.21
C ASN A 205 13.19 -1.90 -13.54
N ALA A 206 12.97 -2.21 -14.83
CA ALA A 206 11.99 -3.21 -15.22
C ALA A 206 12.35 -4.60 -14.64
N PHE A 207 13.63 -4.95 -14.66
CA PHE A 207 14.13 -6.19 -14.08
C PHE A 207 13.99 -6.21 -12.56
N LEU A 208 14.38 -5.13 -11.86
CA LEU A 208 14.21 -5.01 -10.41
C LEU A 208 12.74 -5.04 -10.01
N PHE A 209 11.88 -4.35 -10.75
CA PHE A 209 10.44 -4.38 -10.52
C PHE A 209 9.89 -5.79 -10.71
N TRP A 210 10.26 -6.48 -11.79
CA TRP A 210 9.87 -7.86 -12.04
C TRP A 210 10.37 -8.82 -10.95
N ALA A 211 11.64 -8.73 -10.57
CA ALA A 211 12.24 -9.56 -9.52
C ALA A 211 11.67 -9.27 -8.13
N SER A 212 11.28 -8.01 -7.88
CA SER A 212 10.65 -7.59 -6.62
C SER A 212 9.15 -7.86 -6.58
N SER A 213 8.51 -8.04 -7.74
CA SER A 213 7.10 -8.38 -7.80
C SER A 213 7.00 -9.82 -7.32
N PRO A 214 6.31 -10.09 -6.20
CA PRO A 214 6.02 -11.46 -5.82
C PRO A 214 5.36 -12.14 -7.03
N ASN A 215 5.85 -13.33 -7.41
CA ASN A 215 5.12 -14.25 -8.27
C ASN A 215 3.81 -14.57 -7.55
N ILE A 216 2.80 -13.72 -7.71
CA ILE A 216 1.44 -14.00 -7.27
C ILE A 216 0.86 -14.80 -8.44
N PRO A 217 0.74 -16.13 -8.32
CA PRO A 217 0.38 -17.00 -9.44
C PRO A 217 -1.07 -16.83 -9.91
N ASN A 218 -1.83 -15.89 -9.35
CA ASN A 218 -3.19 -15.62 -9.80
C ASN A 218 -3.60 -14.18 -9.47
N ILE A 219 -4.00 -13.45 -10.50
CA ILE A 219 -5.30 -12.76 -10.64
C ILE A 219 -5.13 -11.79 -11.82
N SER A 220 -5.90 -12.11 -12.85
CA SER A 220 -6.33 -11.39 -14.05
C SER A 220 -6.55 -9.87 -13.95
N GLN A 221 -5.69 -9.08 -13.31
CA GLN A 221 -5.91 -7.64 -13.17
C GLN A 221 -4.73 -6.78 -12.70
N ARG A 222 -3.50 -7.08 -13.14
CA ARG A 222 -2.52 -6.00 -13.31
C ARG A 222 -2.11 -6.00 -14.75
N ASN A 223 -2.60 -5.00 -15.47
CA ASN A 223 -1.97 -4.51 -16.67
C ASN A 223 -0.84 -3.62 -16.16
N PRO A 224 0.42 -4.09 -15.95
CA PRO A 224 1.50 -3.15 -15.80
C PRO A 224 1.65 -2.54 -17.19
N THR A 225 0.99 -1.42 -17.43
CA THR A 225 1.30 -0.57 -18.59
C THR A 225 2.69 -0.01 -18.31
N ILE A 226 3.71 -0.86 -18.47
CA ILE A 226 5.08 -0.45 -18.64
C ILE A 226 5.06 0.25 -19.98
N PHE A 227 4.93 1.57 -19.94
CA PHE A 227 5.22 2.42 -21.08
C PHE A 227 6.71 2.25 -21.37
N ILE A 228 7.07 1.19 -22.09
CA ILE A 228 8.34 1.13 -22.80
C ILE A 228 8.19 2.19 -23.88
N VAL A 229 8.61 3.41 -23.56
CA VAL A 229 8.75 4.47 -24.57
C VAL A 229 9.88 4.01 -25.48
N PHE A 230 9.50 3.33 -26.57
CA PHE A 230 10.41 3.15 -27.70
C PHE A 230 10.64 4.53 -28.29
N ILE A 231 11.71 5.20 -27.86
CA ILE A 231 12.27 6.31 -28.63
C ILE A 231 12.89 5.65 -29.86
N SER A 232 12.07 5.36 -30.86
CA SER A 232 12.55 5.00 -32.20
C SER A 232 13.20 6.26 -32.76
N ILE A 233 14.49 6.43 -32.51
CA ILE A 233 15.32 7.40 -33.22
C ILE A 233 15.43 6.86 -34.65
N HIS A 234 14.42 7.14 -35.48
CA HIS A 234 14.56 6.99 -36.92
C HIS A 234 15.71 7.89 -37.32
N HIS A 235 16.86 7.24 -37.55
CA HIS A 235 18.07 7.82 -38.07
C HIS A 235 17.79 8.26 -39.51
N THR A 236 17.11 9.40 -39.68
CA THR A 236 16.99 10.03 -41.00
C THR A 236 18.38 10.50 -41.39
N SER A 237 18.91 9.80 -42.39
CA SER A 237 20.01 10.09 -43.31
C SER A 237 20.80 11.39 -43.14
N PRO A 238 22.13 11.37 -43.36
CA PRO A 238 23.00 12.53 -43.16
C PRO A 238 22.49 13.77 -43.90
N ILE A 239 22.28 14.84 -43.12
CA ILE A 239 21.94 16.20 -43.56
C ILE A 239 23.17 16.80 -44.26
N SER A 240 23.51 16.30 -45.45
CA SER A 240 24.55 16.89 -46.30
C SER A 240 24.01 17.43 -47.63
N LYS A 241 22.68 17.46 -47.83
CA LYS A 241 22.06 17.91 -49.09
C LYS A 241 20.78 18.74 -48.92
N PHE A 242 20.75 19.72 -48.02
CA PHE A 242 19.71 20.76 -48.03
C PHE A 242 20.36 22.14 -48.14
N SER A 243 20.86 22.47 -49.33
CA SER A 243 21.24 23.85 -49.70
C SER A 243 20.06 24.65 -50.29
N ASP A 244 18.83 24.12 -50.24
CA ASP A 244 17.69 24.77 -50.89
C ASP A 244 16.51 24.87 -49.91
N ALA A 245 16.32 26.07 -49.35
CA ALA A 245 15.28 26.41 -48.37
C ALA A 245 13.85 26.16 -48.87
N ARG A 246 13.66 25.87 -50.17
CA ARG A 246 12.35 25.60 -50.78
C ARG A 246 11.76 24.23 -50.47
N GLN A 247 12.58 23.23 -50.11
CA GLN A 247 12.06 21.89 -49.83
C GLN A 247 11.46 21.76 -48.42
N LEU A 248 11.87 22.61 -47.47
CA LEU A 248 11.35 22.60 -46.09
C LEU A 248 9.88 23.05 -46.01
N ARG A 249 9.41 23.90 -46.93
CA ARG A 249 7.99 24.33 -46.98
C ARG A 249 7.04 23.23 -47.46
N ARG A 250 7.50 22.27 -48.29
CA ARG A 250 6.63 21.19 -48.77
C ARG A 250 6.45 20.07 -47.75
N ALA A 251 7.42 19.84 -46.88
CA ALA A 251 7.33 18.80 -45.86
C ALA A 251 6.41 19.19 -44.68
N VAL A 252 6.27 20.50 -44.40
CA VAL A 252 5.49 21.00 -43.26
C VAL A 252 4.01 21.27 -43.61
N PHE A 253 3.70 21.52 -44.90
CA PHE A 253 2.33 21.86 -45.34
C PHE A 253 1.77 20.85 -46.36
N GLY A 254 1.93 19.55 -46.09
CA GLY A 254 1.25 18.48 -46.84
C GLY A 254 -0.26 18.53 -46.59
N THR A 255 -0.96 19.30 -47.43
CA THR A 255 -2.41 19.43 -47.50
C THR A 255 -3.09 18.08 -47.71
N SER A 256 -3.95 17.69 -46.78
CA SER A 256 -4.91 16.60 -46.93
C SER A 256 -6.00 17.00 -47.93
N ALA A 257 -5.83 16.58 -49.18
CA ALA A 257 -6.93 16.55 -50.14
C ALA A 257 -7.85 15.39 -49.78
N TRP A 258 -9.02 15.72 -49.22
CA TRP A 258 -10.14 14.80 -49.10
C TRP A 258 -10.65 14.45 -50.50
N GLN A 259 -10.52 13.19 -50.89
CA GLN A 259 -11.14 12.66 -52.09
C GLN A 259 -12.31 11.77 -51.66
N THR A 260 -13.51 12.31 -51.80
CA THR A 260 -14.79 11.61 -51.65
C THR A 260 -14.96 10.53 -52.71
N ARG A 261 -15.22 9.30 -52.28
CA ARG A 261 -16.13 8.34 -52.92
C ARG A 261 -16.76 7.47 -51.84
#